data_AF-A0A2M7YYC1-F1
#
_entry.id   AF-A0A2M7YYC1-F1
#
_cell.length_a   1.000
_cell.length_b   1.000
_cell.length_c   1.000
_cell.angle_alpha   90.00
_cell.angle_beta   90.00
_cell.angle_gamma   90.00
#
_symmetry.space_group_name_H-M   'P 1'
#
loop_
_entity.id
_entity.type
_entity.pdbx_description
1 polymer ?
#
loop_
_entity_poly.entity_id
_entity_poly.type
_entity_poly.pdbx_seq_one_letter_code
_entity_poly.pdbx_strand_id
1 'polypeptide(L)'
;MQGLFGGIWYRSAVELKGDKILPVPPFEPYNPFDLYKSASDVRQGERSLYLEFLAVDADKPVEVVNFCERFGVLGHAEKTEEWLDGEGGQPFRGEYIVHFDPKSFTNDKWIKRLIGKPATTRFPPEVLCLPQTITSFKAQQAVLRNALTPDHATFSTCSPSQLKDVTRSFINNFLMDSHVQPQLNWNVQEDRWELVWVSYDLFGYLFIMLMLDLLGPGKVLSCPRCRKFFMTASNRMKFCSPSCYGVFKVQKYQREKKEKALAAQKGKKPKATKFTGKKK
;
A
#
# COMPACT_ATOMS: atom_id res chain seq x y z
N MET A 1 -7.98 -14.17 8.40
CA MET A 1 -8.35 -12.88 7.77
C MET A 1 -8.66 -13.01 6.28
N GLN A 2 -8.90 -14.22 5.75
CA GLN A 2 -8.98 -14.47 4.29
C GLN A 2 -10.29 -14.05 3.60
N GLY A 3 -11.29 -13.51 4.32
CA GLY A 3 -12.61 -13.17 3.75
C GLY A 3 -12.99 -11.69 3.70
N LEU A 4 -12.17 -10.76 4.22
CA LEU A 4 -12.57 -9.34 4.36
C LEU A 4 -12.19 -8.45 3.17
N PHE A 5 -11.44 -8.98 2.21
CA PHE A 5 -10.89 -8.19 1.12
C PHE A 5 -11.13 -8.91 -0.21
N GLY A 6 -12.14 -8.41 -0.93
CA GLY A 6 -12.51 -8.86 -2.26
C GLY A 6 -11.99 -7.88 -3.30
N GLY A 7 -11.21 -8.38 -4.25
CA GLY A 7 -10.71 -7.58 -5.35
C GLY A 7 -9.95 -8.44 -6.35
N ILE A 8 -10.33 -8.36 -7.62
CA ILE A 8 -9.53 -8.91 -8.71
C ILE A 8 -8.82 -7.73 -9.35
N TRP A 9 -7.49 -7.79 -9.38
CA TRP A 9 -6.66 -6.92 -10.19
C TRP A 9 -6.02 -7.70 -11.31
N TYR A 10 -5.41 -7.03 -12.27
CA TYR A 10 -4.72 -7.68 -13.38
C TYR A 10 -3.29 -7.20 -13.49
N ARG A 11 -2.38 -8.14 -13.74
CA ARG A 11 -1.02 -7.87 -14.18
C ARG A 11 -0.86 -8.25 -15.65
N SER A 12 0.04 -7.59 -16.35
CA SER A 12 0.28 -7.81 -17.77
C SER A 12 1.68 -7.37 -18.15
N ALA A 13 2.12 -7.65 -19.38
CA ALA A 13 3.27 -6.93 -19.94
C ALA A 13 2.96 -5.43 -20.02
N VAL A 14 3.98 -4.57 -20.06
CA VAL A 14 3.78 -3.13 -20.26
C VAL A 14 4.74 -2.57 -21.33
N GLU A 15 4.22 -1.67 -22.15
CA GLU A 15 5.01 -0.88 -23.10
C GLU A 15 5.25 0.53 -22.55
N LEU A 16 6.51 0.98 -22.58
CA LEU A 16 6.86 2.35 -22.24
C LEU A 16 6.96 3.20 -23.52
N LYS A 17 6.07 4.19 -23.67
CA LYS A 17 6.08 5.17 -24.77
C LYS A 17 6.30 6.57 -24.21
N GLY A 18 7.56 7.00 -24.15
CA GLY A 18 7.95 8.23 -23.48
C GLY A 18 7.70 8.13 -21.97
N ASP A 19 6.82 8.98 -21.43
CA ASP A 19 6.42 8.95 -20.02
C ASP A 19 5.21 8.02 -19.75
N LYS A 20 4.58 7.48 -20.80
CA LYS A 20 3.35 6.68 -20.69
C LYS A 20 3.67 5.19 -20.57
N ILE A 21 3.09 4.54 -19.58
CA ILE A 21 3.12 3.10 -19.32
C ILE A 21 1.79 2.53 -19.80
N LEU A 22 1.85 1.66 -20.82
CA LEU A 22 0.69 1.07 -21.46
C LEU A 22 0.65 -0.42 -21.14
N PRO A 23 -0.37 -0.93 -20.42
CA PRO A 23 -0.48 -2.37 -20.20
C PRO A 23 -0.92 -3.09 -21.49
N VAL A 24 -0.35 -4.26 -21.74
CA VAL A 24 -0.50 -5.04 -22.97
C VAL A 24 -0.97 -6.46 -22.64
N PRO A 25 -2.02 -6.98 -23.31
CA PRO A 25 -2.50 -8.35 -23.13
C PRO A 25 -1.38 -9.40 -23.34
N PRO A 26 -1.49 -10.59 -22.71
CA PRO A 26 -2.62 -11.06 -21.90
C PRO A 26 -2.67 -10.46 -20.49
N PHE A 27 -3.88 -10.27 -19.97
CA PHE A 27 -4.12 -9.81 -18.60
C PHE A 27 -4.33 -11.01 -17.68
N GLU A 28 -3.51 -11.12 -16.65
CA GLU A 28 -3.58 -12.19 -15.65
C GLU A 28 -4.26 -11.69 -14.37
N PRO A 29 -5.45 -12.21 -14.02
CA PRO A 29 -6.14 -11.82 -12.81
C PRO A 29 -5.43 -12.35 -11.56
N TYR A 30 -5.40 -11.56 -10.50
CA TYR A 30 -4.92 -11.96 -9.17
C TYR A 30 -5.60 -11.13 -8.07
N ASN A 31 -5.52 -11.57 -6.81
CA ASN A 31 -5.98 -10.79 -5.67
C ASN A 31 -4.80 -9.99 -5.07
N PRO A 32 -4.83 -8.64 -5.03
CA PRO A 32 -3.79 -7.84 -4.39
C PRO A 32 -3.49 -8.23 -2.94
N PHE A 33 -4.48 -8.70 -2.18
CA PHE A 33 -4.30 -9.08 -0.78
C PHE A 33 -3.56 -10.41 -0.57
N ASP A 34 -3.37 -11.22 -1.60
CA ASP A 34 -2.47 -12.38 -1.51
C ASP A 34 -1.01 -11.95 -1.23
N LEU A 35 -0.70 -10.70 -1.60
CA LEU A 35 0.59 -10.04 -1.39
C LEU A 35 0.63 -9.23 -0.09
N TYR A 36 -0.47 -9.14 0.65
CA TYR A 36 -0.48 -8.49 1.97
C TYR A 36 0.14 -9.42 3.02
N LYS A 37 1.03 -8.89 3.85
CA LYS A 37 1.70 -9.61 4.94
C LYS A 37 1.59 -8.78 6.20
N SER A 38 0.87 -9.29 7.20
CA SER A 38 0.72 -8.59 8.48
C SER A 38 2.04 -8.58 9.27
N ALA A 39 2.20 -7.64 10.20
CA ALA A 39 3.42 -7.53 11.01
C ALA A 39 3.77 -8.80 11.81
N SER A 40 2.79 -9.64 12.14
CA SER A 40 3.05 -10.92 12.83
C SER A 40 3.56 -12.01 11.89
N ASP A 41 3.25 -11.88 10.60
CA ASP A 41 3.46 -12.95 9.61
C ASP A 41 4.66 -12.68 8.70
N VAL A 42 5.13 -11.43 8.64
CA VAL A 42 6.27 -11.02 7.79
C VAL A 42 7.54 -11.78 8.18
N ARG A 43 8.01 -12.62 7.26
CA ARG A 43 9.35 -13.19 7.34
C ARG A 43 10.39 -12.16 6.89
N GLN A 44 11.63 -12.35 7.33
CA GLN A 44 12.72 -11.45 6.96
C GLN A 44 12.89 -11.40 5.43
N GLY A 45 12.64 -10.22 4.84
CA GLY A 45 12.77 -9.99 3.40
C GLY A 45 11.44 -9.96 2.64
N GLU A 46 10.36 -10.43 3.26
CA GLU A 46 9.01 -10.28 2.70
C GLU A 46 8.47 -8.87 2.95
N ARG A 47 7.63 -8.40 2.02
CA ARG A 47 7.02 -7.07 2.08
C ARG A 47 5.61 -7.13 1.52
N SER A 48 4.71 -6.40 2.17
CA SER A 48 3.40 -6.07 1.61
C SER A 48 3.56 -5.24 0.34
N LEU A 49 2.59 -5.35 -0.58
CA LEU A 49 2.64 -4.71 -1.89
C LEU A 49 2.89 -3.19 -1.81
N TYR A 50 2.27 -2.47 -0.87
CA TYR A 50 2.48 -1.03 -0.71
C TYR A 50 3.93 -0.68 -0.32
N LEU A 51 4.64 -1.55 0.40
CA LEU A 51 6.07 -1.38 0.72
C LEU A 51 6.97 -1.70 -0.49
N GLU A 52 6.57 -2.66 -1.33
CA GLU A 52 7.24 -2.89 -2.62
C GLU A 52 7.11 -1.65 -3.51
N PHE A 53 5.91 -1.08 -3.61
CA PHE A 53 5.65 0.16 -4.34
C PHE A 53 6.50 1.34 -3.84
N LEU A 54 6.59 1.54 -2.52
CA LEU A 54 7.40 2.60 -1.92
C LEU A 54 8.92 2.42 -2.12
N ALA A 55 9.35 1.19 -2.40
CA ALA A 55 10.76 0.85 -2.60
C ALA A 55 11.25 1.07 -4.05
N VAL A 56 10.33 1.26 -5.00
CA VAL A 56 10.63 1.55 -6.40
C VAL A 56 11.30 2.92 -6.51
N ASP A 57 12.44 2.99 -7.20
CA ASP A 57 13.06 4.26 -7.59
C ASP A 57 12.34 4.80 -8.83
N ALA A 58 11.35 5.67 -8.60
CA ALA A 58 10.50 6.19 -9.68
C ALA A 58 11.25 7.11 -10.66
N ASP A 59 12.46 7.56 -10.32
CA ASP A 59 13.33 8.29 -11.25
C ASP A 59 13.97 7.40 -12.31
N LYS A 60 13.87 6.06 -12.15
CA LYS A 60 14.33 5.07 -13.12
C LYS A 60 13.13 4.39 -13.77
N PRO A 61 12.79 4.72 -15.03
CA PRO A 61 11.66 4.15 -15.74
C PRO A 61 11.62 2.61 -15.73
N VAL A 62 12.78 1.97 -15.79
CA VAL A 62 12.90 0.50 -15.74
C VAL A 62 12.38 -0.09 -14.43
N GLU A 63 12.62 0.56 -13.28
CA GLU A 63 12.10 0.06 -12.00
C GLU A 63 10.57 0.20 -11.91
N VAL A 64 10.02 1.27 -12.51
CA VAL A 64 8.56 1.48 -12.59
C VAL A 64 7.90 0.46 -13.51
N VAL A 65 8.47 0.22 -14.69
CA VAL A 65 8.02 -0.81 -15.63
C VAL A 65 8.02 -2.19 -14.95
N ASN A 66 9.14 -2.57 -14.31
CA ASN A 66 9.25 -3.84 -13.60
C ASN A 66 8.19 -4.00 -12.49
N PHE A 67 7.85 -2.91 -11.79
CA PHE A 67 6.77 -2.93 -10.81
C PHE A 67 5.42 -3.18 -11.49
N CYS A 68 5.12 -2.45 -12.56
CA CYS A 68 3.85 -2.54 -13.27
C CYS A 68 3.65 -3.89 -13.96
N GLU A 69 4.70 -4.54 -14.45
CA GLU A 69 4.59 -5.88 -15.02
C GLU A 69 4.28 -6.93 -13.95
N ARG A 70 4.87 -6.77 -12.76
CA ARG A 70 4.69 -7.71 -11.66
C ARG A 70 3.31 -7.59 -11.01
N PHE A 71 2.81 -6.37 -10.88
CA PHE A 71 1.63 -6.06 -10.05
C PHE A 71 0.52 -5.32 -10.80
N GLY A 72 0.69 -5.02 -12.08
CA GLY A 72 -0.24 -4.17 -12.82
C GLY A 72 0.02 -2.67 -12.60
N VAL A 73 -0.55 -1.88 -13.50
CA VAL A 73 -0.63 -0.41 -13.36
C VAL A 73 -1.51 -0.04 -12.17
N LEU A 74 -1.32 1.17 -11.64
CA LEU A 74 -1.96 1.56 -10.37
C LEU A 74 -3.44 1.90 -10.52
N GLY A 75 -3.93 2.18 -11.73
CA GLY A 75 -5.23 2.79 -11.96
C GLY A 75 -5.22 4.31 -11.67
N HIS A 76 -6.20 5.05 -12.19
CA HIS A 76 -6.19 6.52 -12.19
C HIS A 76 -7.47 7.11 -11.58
N ALA A 77 -7.30 7.96 -10.57
CA ALA A 77 -8.39 8.69 -9.90
C ALA A 77 -8.99 9.86 -10.71
N GLU A 78 -8.30 10.39 -11.73
CA GLU A 78 -8.72 11.63 -12.42
C GLU A 78 -9.66 11.42 -13.61
N LYS A 79 -9.88 10.17 -14.05
CA LYS A 79 -10.56 9.89 -15.33
C LYS A 79 -11.70 8.87 -15.25
N THR A 80 -12.08 8.43 -14.05
CA THR A 80 -13.27 7.57 -13.92
C THR A 80 -14.50 8.31 -14.48
N GLU A 81 -14.66 9.61 -14.23
CA GLU A 81 -15.80 10.38 -14.76
C GLU A 81 -15.75 10.57 -16.30
N GLU A 82 -14.61 10.98 -16.88
CA GLU A 82 -14.50 11.19 -18.35
C GLU A 82 -14.68 9.92 -19.19
N TRP A 83 -14.33 8.73 -18.68
CA TRP A 83 -14.58 7.46 -19.40
C TRP A 83 -15.97 6.88 -19.13
N LEU A 84 -16.63 7.31 -18.06
CA LEU A 84 -18.03 6.98 -17.79
C LEU A 84 -18.99 7.85 -18.62
N ASP A 85 -18.53 9.03 -19.07
CA ASP A 85 -19.31 10.02 -19.83
C ASP A 85 -19.04 10.02 -21.35
N GLY A 86 -18.22 9.09 -21.86
CA GLY A 86 -17.92 8.94 -23.29
C GLY A 86 -19.12 8.45 -24.11
N GLU A 87 -19.77 9.39 -24.82
CA GLU A 87 -20.78 9.23 -25.89
C GLU A 87 -21.74 8.03 -25.78
N GLY A 88 -22.74 8.16 -24.90
CA GLY A 88 -23.96 7.33 -24.93
C GLY A 88 -23.98 6.13 -23.99
N GLY A 89 -22.91 5.86 -23.25
CA GLY A 89 -22.94 4.97 -22.10
C GLY A 89 -23.55 5.71 -20.90
N GLN A 90 -24.58 5.14 -20.28
CA GLN A 90 -24.91 5.54 -18.91
C GLN A 90 -23.63 5.46 -18.06
N PRO A 91 -23.44 6.29 -17.02
CA PRO A 91 -22.40 6.03 -16.04
C PRO A 91 -22.54 4.57 -15.65
N PHE A 92 -21.52 3.76 -15.86
CA PHE A 92 -21.43 2.40 -15.35
C PHE A 92 -21.47 2.50 -13.82
N ARG A 93 -22.68 2.72 -13.27
CA ARG A 93 -23.10 2.13 -12.02
C ARG A 93 -22.93 0.65 -12.28
N GLY A 94 -21.78 0.08 -11.92
CA GLY A 94 -21.62 -1.36 -11.91
C GLY A 94 -22.90 -1.92 -11.32
N GLU A 95 -23.63 -2.71 -12.11
CA GLU A 95 -25.02 -3.05 -11.81
C GLU A 95 -25.12 -3.46 -10.34
N TYR A 96 -25.75 -2.59 -9.54
CA TYR A 96 -26.06 -2.91 -8.17
C TYR A 96 -27.13 -3.99 -8.24
N ILE A 97 -26.72 -5.26 -8.19
CA ILE A 97 -27.66 -6.33 -7.86
C ILE A 97 -27.92 -6.21 -6.37
N VAL A 98 -28.85 -5.33 -6.05
CA VAL A 98 -29.73 -5.57 -4.91
C VAL A 98 -30.58 -6.79 -5.27
N HIS A 99 -30.83 -7.75 -4.37
CA HIS A 99 -32.19 -8.17 -4.01
C HIS A 99 -32.17 -9.26 -2.93
N PHE A 100 -32.60 -8.94 -1.70
CA PHE A 100 -33.98 -8.85 -1.17
C PHE A 100 -34.53 -10.20 -0.67
N ASP A 101 -35.45 -10.11 0.30
CA ASP A 101 -35.95 -11.17 1.19
C ASP A 101 -36.40 -12.48 0.47
N PRO A 102 -35.84 -13.65 0.85
CA PRO A 102 -36.14 -14.98 0.29
C PRO A 102 -37.60 -15.41 0.28
N LYS A 103 -38.50 -14.74 1.00
CA LYS A 103 -39.91 -15.15 1.08
C LYS A 103 -40.78 -14.72 -0.10
N SER A 104 -40.22 -14.01 -1.09
CA SER A 104 -41.05 -13.20 -2.01
C SER A 104 -41.32 -13.77 -3.41
N PHE A 105 -40.62 -14.79 -3.95
CA PHE A 105 -40.82 -15.16 -5.37
C PHE A 105 -40.65 -16.66 -5.68
N THR A 106 -41.76 -17.31 -6.05
CA THR A 106 -41.91 -18.74 -6.40
C THR A 106 -41.86 -19.02 -7.91
N ASN A 107 -41.07 -18.29 -8.71
CA ASN A 107 -41.03 -18.52 -10.16
C ASN A 107 -39.62 -18.76 -10.72
N ASP A 108 -39.40 -19.99 -11.17
CA ASP A 108 -38.10 -20.69 -11.27
C ASP A 108 -37.30 -20.46 -12.57
N LYS A 109 -37.72 -19.50 -13.42
CA LYS A 109 -37.13 -19.33 -14.76
C LYS A 109 -36.06 -18.25 -14.86
N TRP A 110 -36.09 -17.25 -13.98
CA TRP A 110 -35.10 -16.16 -13.94
C TRP A 110 -33.92 -16.47 -12.99
N ILE A 111 -34.18 -17.28 -11.95
CA ILE A 111 -33.20 -17.75 -10.97
C ILE A 111 -32.07 -18.56 -11.63
N LYS A 112 -32.39 -19.45 -12.58
CA LYS A 112 -31.37 -20.19 -13.36
C LYS A 112 -30.50 -19.31 -14.27
N ARG A 113 -30.95 -18.08 -14.58
CA ARG A 113 -30.18 -17.09 -15.36
C ARG A 113 -29.18 -16.32 -14.49
N LEU A 114 -29.47 -16.19 -13.18
CA LEU A 114 -28.62 -15.50 -12.20
C LEU A 114 -27.62 -16.42 -11.50
N ILE A 115 -27.97 -17.68 -11.25
CA ILE A 115 -27.09 -18.67 -10.59
C ILE A 115 -25.93 -19.13 -11.50
N GLY A 116 -26.00 -18.86 -12.80
CA GLY A 116 -25.03 -19.37 -13.79
C GLY A 116 -23.69 -18.62 -13.89
N LYS A 117 -23.48 -17.50 -13.19
CA LYS A 117 -22.19 -16.80 -13.20
C LYS A 117 -21.81 -16.35 -11.79
N PRO A 118 -20.59 -16.68 -11.31
CA PRO A 118 -20.16 -16.27 -9.99
C PRO A 118 -20.21 -14.74 -9.86
N ALA A 119 -20.79 -14.27 -8.76
CA ALA A 119 -20.93 -12.86 -8.38
C ALA A 119 -19.56 -12.25 -8.02
N THR A 120 -18.70 -12.13 -9.02
CA THR A 120 -17.62 -11.14 -9.03
C THR A 120 -17.98 -10.21 -10.16
N THR A 121 -18.34 -8.97 -9.86
CA THR A 121 -18.29 -7.85 -10.82
C THR A 121 -16.83 -7.75 -11.28
N ARG A 122 -16.44 -8.60 -12.23
CA ARG A 122 -15.15 -8.53 -12.89
C ARG A 122 -15.26 -7.37 -13.85
N PHE A 123 -14.79 -6.21 -13.40
CA PHE A 123 -14.48 -5.16 -14.35
C PHE A 123 -13.52 -5.77 -15.39
N PRO A 124 -13.81 -5.57 -16.68
CA PRO A 124 -12.93 -6.06 -17.73
C PRO A 124 -11.55 -5.38 -17.56
N PRO A 125 -10.44 -6.06 -17.87
CA PRO A 125 -9.11 -5.52 -17.66
C PRO A 125 -8.90 -4.20 -18.41
N GLU A 126 -9.59 -3.97 -19.51
CA GLU A 126 -9.56 -2.73 -20.28
C GLU A 126 -10.06 -1.51 -19.47
N VAL A 127 -10.90 -1.73 -18.46
CA VAL A 127 -11.43 -0.69 -17.57
C VAL A 127 -10.53 -0.46 -16.35
N LEU A 128 -9.91 -1.52 -15.83
CA LEU A 128 -9.06 -1.42 -14.63
C LEU A 128 -7.60 -1.10 -14.94
N CYS A 129 -7.06 -1.63 -16.04
CA CYS A 129 -5.68 -1.45 -16.46
C CYS A 129 -5.55 -0.28 -17.43
N LEU A 130 -5.90 0.92 -16.96
CA LEU A 130 -5.75 2.13 -17.76
C LEU A 130 -4.27 2.55 -17.88
N PRO A 131 -3.86 3.15 -19.01
CA PRO A 131 -2.58 3.81 -19.13
C PRO A 131 -2.29 4.76 -17.97
N GLN A 132 -1.05 4.75 -17.48
CA GLN A 132 -0.58 5.69 -16.47
C GLN A 132 0.72 6.35 -16.92
N THR A 133 1.12 7.43 -16.27
CA THR A 133 2.42 8.08 -16.55
C THR A 133 3.41 7.81 -15.42
N ILE A 134 4.72 7.92 -15.68
CA ILE A 134 5.71 7.87 -14.59
C ILE A 134 5.49 9.07 -13.66
N THR A 135 5.07 10.21 -14.20
CA THR A 135 4.69 11.39 -13.41
C THR A 135 3.54 11.08 -12.44
N SER A 136 2.46 10.43 -12.89
CA SER A 136 1.34 10.06 -12.01
C SER A 136 1.76 8.99 -10.99
N PHE A 137 2.58 8.02 -11.40
CA PHE A 137 3.16 7.02 -10.49
C PHE A 137 3.98 7.67 -9.37
N LYS A 138 4.82 8.66 -9.70
CA LYS A 138 5.59 9.45 -8.72
C LYS A 138 4.67 10.22 -7.77
N ALA A 139 3.63 10.87 -8.30
CA ALA A 139 2.66 11.61 -7.49
C ALA A 139 1.96 10.68 -6.49
N GLN A 140 1.47 9.52 -6.93
CA GLN A 140 0.87 8.49 -6.08
C GLN A 140 1.86 7.96 -5.03
N GLN A 141 3.13 7.76 -5.39
CA GLN A 141 4.16 7.35 -4.43
C GLN A 141 4.40 8.44 -3.37
N ALA A 142 4.41 9.71 -3.76
CA ALA A 142 4.54 10.84 -2.84
C ALA A 142 3.36 10.93 -1.87
N VAL A 143 2.13 10.75 -2.36
CA VAL A 143 0.90 10.71 -1.55
C VAL A 143 0.99 9.63 -0.47
N LEU A 144 1.40 8.40 -0.83
CA LEU A 144 1.56 7.31 0.13
C LEU A 144 2.72 7.54 1.12
N ARG A 145 3.82 8.16 0.68
CA ARG A 145 4.93 8.57 1.57
C ARG A 145 4.49 9.61 2.60
N ASN A 146 3.70 10.59 2.18
CA ASN A 146 3.18 11.64 3.06
C ASN A 146 2.23 11.07 4.14
N ALA A 147 1.48 10.01 3.82
CA ALA A 147 0.67 9.31 4.81
C ALA A 147 1.52 8.61 5.91
N LEU A 148 2.72 8.13 5.57
CA LEU A 148 3.61 7.41 6.49
C LEU A 148 4.56 8.31 7.27
N THR A 149 5.05 9.34 6.61
CA THR A 149 5.92 10.37 7.20
C THR A 149 5.34 11.71 6.79
N PRO A 150 4.37 12.24 7.56
CA PRO A 150 3.92 13.60 7.36
C PRO A 150 5.15 14.49 7.47
N ASP A 151 5.56 15.08 6.36
CA ASP A 151 6.81 15.82 6.33
C ASP A 151 6.71 16.99 7.30
N HIS A 152 7.64 17.05 8.26
CA HIS A 152 7.74 18.17 9.17
C HIS A 152 8.00 19.47 8.42
N ALA A 153 8.47 19.47 7.16
CA ALA A 153 8.56 20.69 6.37
C ALA A 153 7.16 21.21 5.99
N THR A 154 6.28 20.34 5.49
CA THR A 154 4.91 20.68 5.07
C THR A 154 4.01 21.02 6.26
N PHE A 155 4.28 20.43 7.44
CA PHE A 155 3.53 20.65 8.68
C PHE A 155 4.39 21.23 9.80
N SER A 156 5.40 22.04 9.45
CA SER A 156 6.40 22.60 10.37
C SER A 156 5.82 23.43 11.52
N THR A 157 4.58 23.89 11.36
CA THR A 157 3.83 24.68 12.34
C THR A 157 2.95 23.82 13.26
N CYS A 158 2.82 22.52 13.01
CA CYS A 158 1.94 21.64 13.77
C CYS A 158 2.65 21.04 14.98
N SER A 159 1.99 21.11 16.14
CA SER A 159 2.36 20.32 17.32
C SER A 159 2.20 18.80 17.06
N PRO A 160 2.85 17.93 17.87
CA PRO A 160 2.74 16.47 17.69
C PRO A 160 1.32 15.90 17.75
N SER A 161 0.40 16.53 18.49
CA SER A 161 -1.02 16.15 18.50
C SER A 161 -1.72 16.55 17.20
N GLN A 162 -1.48 17.78 16.72
CA GLN A 162 -2.04 18.27 15.44
C GLN A 162 -1.56 17.43 14.25
N LEU A 163 -0.31 16.99 14.25
CA LEU A 163 0.23 16.09 13.22
C LEU A 163 -0.59 14.79 13.10
N LYS A 164 -1.05 14.21 14.21
CA LYS A 164 -1.89 13.01 14.19
C LYS A 164 -3.26 13.27 13.56
N ASP A 165 -3.90 14.37 13.93
CA ASP A 165 -5.21 14.74 13.38
C ASP A 165 -5.12 15.06 11.88
N VAL A 166 -4.07 15.75 11.45
CA VAL A 166 -3.79 16.03 10.03
C VAL A 166 -3.55 14.73 9.26
N THR A 167 -2.73 13.83 9.79
CA THR A 167 -2.47 12.51 9.15
C THR A 167 -3.74 11.70 9.02
N ARG A 168 -4.58 11.67 10.08
CA ARG A 168 -5.88 11.00 10.06
C ARG A 168 -6.78 11.61 8.99
N SER A 169 -6.90 12.94 8.95
CA SER A 169 -7.73 13.64 7.97
C SER A 169 -7.27 13.34 6.54
N PHE A 170 -5.95 13.36 6.31
CA PHE A 170 -5.35 13.04 5.02
C PHE A 170 -5.68 11.62 4.57
N ILE A 171 -5.49 10.62 5.44
CA ILE A 171 -5.81 9.22 5.12
C ILE A 171 -7.31 9.07 4.84
N ASN A 172 -8.18 9.67 5.65
CA ASN A 172 -9.63 9.57 5.46
C ASN A 172 -10.09 10.20 4.14
N ASN A 173 -9.62 11.40 3.80
CA ASN A 173 -9.94 12.05 2.54
C ASN A 173 -9.46 11.20 1.36
N PHE A 174 -8.25 10.66 1.46
CA PHE A 174 -7.69 9.83 0.41
C PHE A 174 -8.49 8.53 0.18
N LEU A 175 -8.98 7.88 1.24
CA LEU A 175 -9.82 6.69 1.11
C LEU A 175 -11.12 7.01 0.34
N MET A 176 -11.70 8.19 0.57
CA MET A 176 -12.87 8.67 -0.17
C MET A 176 -12.53 8.93 -1.64
N ASP A 177 -11.41 9.61 -1.91
CA ASP A 177 -10.97 9.97 -3.27
C ASP A 177 -10.58 8.76 -4.11
N SER A 178 -10.07 7.68 -3.49
CA SER A 178 -9.67 6.44 -4.18
C SER A 178 -10.80 5.43 -4.33
N HIS A 179 -12.04 5.91 -4.14
CA HIS A 179 -13.26 5.11 -4.22
C HIS A 179 -13.16 3.80 -3.42
N VAL A 180 -12.44 3.83 -2.29
CA VAL A 180 -12.32 2.70 -1.38
C VAL A 180 -13.59 2.66 -0.56
N GLN A 181 -14.41 1.62 -0.78
CA GLN A 181 -15.71 1.53 -0.14
C GLN A 181 -15.95 0.14 0.47
N PRO A 182 -16.56 0.08 1.66
CA PRO A 182 -17.08 -1.18 2.17
C PRO A 182 -18.30 -1.60 1.34
N GLN A 183 -18.42 -2.89 1.06
CA GLN A 183 -19.53 -3.51 0.37
C GLN A 183 -19.99 -4.76 1.12
N LEU A 184 -21.29 -5.03 1.09
CA LEU A 184 -21.83 -6.30 1.54
C LEU A 184 -21.76 -7.29 0.38
N ASN A 185 -21.08 -8.40 0.60
CA ASN A 185 -20.95 -9.48 -0.36
C ASN A 185 -21.57 -10.76 0.20
N TRP A 186 -22.20 -11.55 -0.66
CA TRP A 186 -22.70 -12.88 -0.28
C TRP A 186 -21.62 -13.92 -0.57
N ASN A 187 -21.06 -14.54 0.48
CA ASN A 187 -20.11 -15.62 0.33
C ASN A 187 -20.87 -16.93 0.09
N VAL A 188 -20.89 -17.38 -1.16
CA VAL A 188 -21.59 -18.60 -1.60
C VAL A 188 -21.01 -19.87 -0.96
N GLN A 189 -19.70 -19.90 -0.67
CA GLN A 189 -19.07 -21.08 -0.07
C GLN A 189 -19.44 -21.24 1.40
N GLU A 190 -19.58 -20.13 2.11
CA GLU A 190 -19.87 -20.11 3.55
C GLU A 190 -21.33 -19.79 3.88
N ASP A 191 -22.17 -19.59 2.87
CA ASP A 191 -23.61 -19.30 2.95
C ASP A 191 -23.94 -18.14 3.91
N ARG A 192 -23.19 -17.04 3.82
CA ARG A 192 -23.34 -15.87 4.71
C ARG A 192 -23.03 -14.54 4.05
N TRP A 193 -23.56 -13.46 4.64
CA TRP A 193 -23.15 -12.09 4.34
C TRP A 193 -21.76 -11.79 4.93
N GLU A 194 -20.91 -11.14 4.14
CA GLU A 194 -19.59 -10.68 4.55
C GLU A 194 -19.40 -9.22 4.17
N LEU A 195 -18.71 -8.47 5.04
CA LEU A 195 -18.26 -7.12 4.73
C LEU A 195 -16.92 -7.21 4.00
N VAL A 196 -16.87 -6.73 2.76
CA VAL A 196 -15.65 -6.67 1.95
C VAL A 196 -15.28 -5.22 1.65
N TRP A 197 -13.99 -4.93 1.51
CA TRP A 197 -13.53 -3.65 0.99
C TRP A 197 -13.17 -3.79 -0.48
N VAL A 198 -13.71 -2.90 -1.32
CA VAL A 198 -13.39 -2.84 -2.75
C VAL A 198 -12.75 -1.50 -3.10
N SER A 199 -11.92 -1.51 -4.13
CA SER A 199 -11.40 -0.31 -4.78
C SER A 199 -11.41 -0.53 -6.30
N TYR A 200 -11.59 0.57 -7.04
CA TYR A 200 -11.57 0.58 -8.50
C TYR A 200 -10.17 0.76 -9.07
N ASP A 201 -9.18 1.02 -8.22
CA ASP A 201 -7.79 1.14 -8.61
C ASP A 201 -6.87 0.36 -7.65
N LEU A 202 -5.70 -0.05 -8.14
CA LEU A 202 -4.71 -0.75 -7.33
C LEU A 202 -4.17 0.14 -6.22
N PHE A 203 -4.10 1.45 -6.46
CA PHE A 203 -3.59 2.41 -5.50
C PHE A 203 -4.44 2.46 -4.22
N GLY A 204 -5.76 2.37 -4.32
CA GLY A 204 -6.69 2.26 -3.21
C GLY A 204 -6.49 0.97 -2.44
N TYR A 205 -6.21 -0.15 -3.11
CA TYR A 205 -5.80 -1.39 -2.43
C TYR A 205 -4.49 -1.21 -1.64
N LEU A 206 -3.51 -0.48 -2.16
CA LEU A 206 -2.28 -0.16 -1.42
C LEU A 206 -2.59 0.63 -0.14
N PHE A 207 -3.55 1.55 -0.21
CA PHE A 207 -3.99 2.35 0.93
C PHE A 207 -4.76 1.55 1.98
N ILE A 208 -5.60 0.61 1.56
CA ILE A 208 -6.24 -0.33 2.50
C ILE A 208 -5.16 -1.11 3.25
N MET A 209 -4.16 -1.67 2.54
CA MET A 209 -3.05 -2.39 3.18
C MET A 209 -2.29 -1.52 4.17
N LEU A 210 -1.99 -0.27 3.81
CA LEU A 210 -1.38 0.69 4.72
C LEU A 210 -2.24 0.92 5.96
N MET A 211 -3.55 1.15 5.79
CA MET A 211 -4.48 1.36 6.90
C MET A 211 -4.49 0.16 7.85
N LEU A 212 -4.50 -1.07 7.32
CA LEU A 212 -4.44 -2.28 8.14
C LEU A 212 -3.15 -2.35 8.94
N ASP A 213 -2.01 -1.98 8.37
CA ASP A 213 -0.74 -1.97 9.08
C ASP A 213 -0.64 -0.84 10.11
N LEU A 214 -1.34 0.28 9.89
CA LEU A 214 -1.46 1.36 10.88
C LEU A 214 -2.39 1.00 12.06
N LEU A 215 -3.43 0.19 11.81
CA LEU A 215 -4.34 -0.33 12.84
C LEU A 215 -3.78 -1.55 13.56
N GLY A 216 -2.89 -2.29 12.90
CA GLY A 216 -2.28 -3.51 13.42
C GLY A 216 -1.27 -3.25 14.55
N PRO A 217 -0.77 -4.33 15.19
CA PRO A 217 0.26 -4.24 16.23
C PRO A 217 1.65 -3.86 15.67
N GLY A 218 1.79 -3.86 14.34
CA GLY A 218 3.01 -3.51 13.64
C GLY A 218 3.31 -2.02 13.67
N LYS A 219 4.55 -1.68 13.31
CA LYS A 219 4.96 -0.30 13.03
C LYS A 219 5.65 -0.24 11.69
N VAL A 220 5.20 0.69 10.86
CA VAL A 220 5.91 1.07 9.65
C VAL A 220 6.93 2.15 10.01
N LEU A 221 8.20 1.90 9.71
CA LEU A 221 9.32 2.78 10.05
C LEU A 221 10.13 3.09 8.78
N SER A 222 10.73 4.28 8.72
CA SER A 222 11.77 4.59 7.72
C SER A 222 13.15 4.22 8.27
N CYS A 223 13.94 3.48 7.48
CA CYS A 223 15.30 3.15 7.85
C CYS A 223 16.19 4.42 7.88
N PRO A 224 16.87 4.73 8.99
CA PRO A 224 17.66 5.96 9.11
C PRO A 224 18.88 5.99 8.17
N ARG A 225 19.28 4.83 7.62
CA ARG A 225 20.41 4.73 6.69
C ARG A 225 19.99 4.91 5.22
N CYS A 226 19.04 4.11 4.76
CA CYS A 226 18.66 4.06 3.34
C CYS A 226 17.28 4.67 3.05
N ARG A 227 16.61 5.21 4.07
CA ARG A 227 15.26 5.80 4.01
C ARG A 227 14.12 4.89 3.55
N LYS A 228 14.42 3.63 3.18
CA LYS A 228 13.41 2.62 2.83
C LYS A 228 12.45 2.38 4.00
N PHE A 229 11.17 2.31 3.68
CA PHE A 229 10.12 1.91 4.61
C PHE A 229 10.17 0.40 4.86
N PHE A 230 9.92 0.00 6.09
CA PHE A 230 9.83 -1.40 6.49
C PHE A 230 8.87 -1.54 7.67
N MET A 231 8.31 -2.73 7.84
CA MET A 231 7.43 -3.05 8.95
C MET A 231 8.17 -3.89 10.02
N THR A 232 7.84 -3.65 11.29
CA THR A 232 8.35 -4.43 12.43
C THR A 232 7.32 -4.49 13.55
N ALA A 233 7.17 -5.66 14.19
CA ALA A 233 6.45 -5.78 15.47
C ALA A 233 7.34 -5.37 16.67
N SER A 234 8.66 -5.31 16.49
CA SER A 234 9.61 -5.00 17.55
C SER A 234 9.92 -3.51 17.66
N ASN A 235 9.70 -2.95 18.85
CA ASN A 235 10.12 -1.59 19.22
C ASN A 235 11.65 -1.37 19.18
N ARG A 236 12.44 -2.46 19.16
CA ARG A 236 13.91 -2.37 19.16
C ARG A 236 14.48 -2.28 17.75
N MET A 237 13.74 -2.73 16.74
CA MET A 237 14.22 -2.74 15.37
C MET A 237 14.17 -1.33 14.79
N LYS A 238 15.31 -0.82 14.35
CA LYS A 238 15.47 0.53 13.79
C LYS A 238 15.94 0.54 12.34
N PHE A 239 16.28 -0.61 11.77
CA PHE A 239 16.89 -0.72 10.46
C PHE A 239 16.15 -1.78 9.66
N CYS A 240 15.99 -1.55 8.36
CA CYS A 240 15.25 -2.44 7.46
C CYS A 240 15.97 -3.76 7.14
N SER A 241 17.25 -3.90 7.50
CA SER A 241 18.01 -5.13 7.24
C SER A 241 19.24 -5.25 8.17
N PRO A 242 19.76 -6.49 8.36
CA PRO A 242 21.03 -6.70 9.05
C PRO A 242 22.21 -5.97 8.41
N SER A 243 22.23 -5.84 7.09
CA SER A 243 23.24 -5.06 6.37
C SER A 243 23.19 -3.57 6.74
N CYS A 244 21.99 -2.98 6.81
CA CYS A 244 21.82 -1.61 7.28
C CYS A 244 22.30 -1.42 8.72
N TYR A 245 21.97 -2.36 9.61
CA TYR A 245 22.42 -2.35 11.00
C TYR A 245 23.94 -2.53 11.15
N GLY A 246 24.54 -3.46 10.40
CA GLY A 246 25.98 -3.74 10.44
C GLY A 246 26.82 -2.52 10.10
N VAL A 247 26.47 -1.81 9.03
CA VAL A 247 27.20 -0.59 8.65
C VAL A 247 27.00 0.53 9.67
N PHE A 248 25.79 0.69 10.23
CA PHE A 248 25.59 1.64 11.33
C PHE A 248 26.50 1.32 12.53
N LYS A 249 26.64 0.04 12.89
CA LYS A 249 27.52 -0.41 13.97
C LYS A 249 28.99 -0.07 13.67
N VAL A 250 29.46 -0.32 12.45
CA VAL A 250 30.82 0.02 12.02
C VAL A 250 31.06 1.53 12.06
N GLN A 251 30.14 2.33 11.51
CA GLN A 251 30.24 3.79 11.50
C GLN A 251 30.24 4.37 12.93
N LYS A 252 29.36 3.85 13.80
CA LYS A 252 29.32 4.23 15.21
C LYS A 252 30.66 3.94 15.90
N TYR A 253 31.21 2.74 15.71
CA TYR A 253 32.51 2.37 16.26
C TYR A 253 33.65 3.26 15.74
N GLN A 254 33.69 3.54 14.44
CA GLN A 254 34.69 4.44 13.85
C GLN A 254 34.58 5.87 14.39
N ARG A 255 33.37 6.38 14.59
CA ARG A 255 33.13 7.70 15.19
C ARG A 255 33.63 7.75 16.64
N GLU A 256 33.26 6.76 17.46
CA GLU A 256 33.72 6.67 18.85
C GLU A 256 35.26 6.55 18.93
N LYS A 257 35.89 5.81 18.00
CA LYS A 257 37.35 5.69 17.91
C LYS A 257 38.00 7.04 17.58
N LYS A 258 37.45 7.78 16.60
CA LYS A 258 37.94 9.13 16.24
C LYS A 258 37.76 10.12 17.39
N GLU A 259 36.61 10.12 18.06
CA GLU A 259 36.34 10.98 19.22
C GLU A 259 37.30 10.71 20.38
N LYS A 260 37.57 9.43 20.69
CA LYS A 260 38.56 9.05 21.71
C LYS A 260 39.97 9.50 21.34
N ALA A 261 40.36 9.36 20.07
CA ALA A 261 41.66 9.84 19.59
C ALA A 261 41.78 11.37 19.70
N LEU A 262 40.73 12.11 19.33
CA LEU A 262 40.68 13.57 19.46
C LEU A 262 40.69 14.03 20.92
N ALA A 263 40.00 13.32 21.81
CA ALA A 263 40.00 13.62 23.25
C ALA A 263 41.39 13.40 23.87
N ALA A 264 42.09 12.34 23.46
CA ALA A 264 43.46 12.06 23.88
C ALA A 264 44.45 13.14 23.40
N GLN A 265 44.32 13.61 22.15
CA GLN A 265 45.15 14.70 21.61
C GLN A 265 44.93 16.04 22.33
N LYS A 266 43.71 16.32 22.81
CA LYS A 266 43.37 17.56 23.52
C LYS A 266 43.73 17.54 25.02
N GLY A 267 44.48 16.53 25.51
CA GLY A 267 44.87 16.43 26.92
C GLY A 267 43.72 16.29 27.92
N LYS A 268 42.46 16.13 27.44
CA LYS A 268 41.31 15.92 28.32
C LYS A 268 41.35 14.48 28.82
N LYS A 269 41.76 14.29 30.07
CA LYS A 269 41.65 12.99 30.77
C LYS A 269 40.24 12.44 30.53
N PRO A 270 40.10 11.21 30.01
CA PRO A 270 38.79 10.64 29.75
C PRO A 270 38.00 10.58 31.06
N LYS A 271 36.82 11.22 31.09
CA LYS A 271 35.87 11.05 32.21
C LYS A 271 35.54 9.55 32.26
N ALA A 272 36.06 8.87 33.28
CA ALA A 272 35.76 7.47 33.54
C ALA A 272 34.24 7.31 33.56
N THR A 273 33.70 6.60 32.57
CA THR A 273 32.28 6.28 32.52
C THR A 273 32.05 5.29 33.65
N LYS A 274 31.52 5.75 34.78
CA LYS A 274 31.11 4.88 35.89
C LYS A 274 30.09 3.89 35.33
N PHE A 275 30.54 2.66 35.10
CA PHE A 275 29.70 1.54 34.72
C PHE A 275 28.89 1.15 35.96
N THR A 276 27.72 1.74 36.13
CA THR A 276 26.75 1.30 37.13
C THR A 276 26.13 0.01 36.62
N GLY A 277 26.85 -1.10 36.85
CA GLY A 277 26.35 -2.44 36.60
C GLY A 277 25.13 -2.73 37.46
N LYS A 278 23.94 -2.46 36.93
CA LYS A 278 22.71 -3.11 37.42
C LYS A 278 22.76 -4.55 36.90
N LYS A 279 23.23 -5.47 37.75
CA LYS A 279 22.92 -6.89 37.61
C LYS A 279 21.40 -7.04 37.66
N LYS A 280 20.82 -7.65 36.63
CA LYS A 280 19.51 -8.29 36.69
C LYS A 280 19.75 -9.79 36.71
#